data_AF-A0A2T2V2Y2-F1
#
_entry.id   AF-A0A2T2V2Y2-F1
#
_cell.length_a   1.000
_cell.length_b   1.000
_cell.length_c   1.000
_cell.angle_alpha   90.00
_cell.angle_beta   90.00
_cell.angle_gamma   90.00
#
_symmetry.space_group_name_H-M   'P 1'
#
loop_
_entity.id
_entity.type
_entity.pdbx_description
1 polymer ?
#
loop_
_entity_poly.entity_id
_entity_poly.type
_entity_poly.pdbx_seq_one_letter_code
_entity_poly.pdbx_strand_id
1 'polypeptide(L)'
;MSFSLQRLRAWWRAFRASRRGRRAIRAGRAALLAAVVAYFLYRFSQIGWAQVWRALPEQPLYYAILGVMYVLYPVGDAVVYGRVWRGASVQGCLPASFRKRILNQDLLSFSGEVYFYDWARRRVPQPGGVLWRTIKDNLIVTSVVSIGTASLILAVSLLVVPADLLQELQNTRAFYAAAGFVVLALGAGAAVRFRRALLSVTPAALGLMLGVHAARFTAGRVLQVVQWEVVVPEASLQTWLVLLSLLVLTSRIPFVPASDLV
;
A
#
# COMPACT_ATOMS: atom_id res chain seq x y z
N MET A 1 -21.97 -9.80 -31.46
CA MET A 1 -22.83 -9.74 -30.26
C MET A 1 -22.57 -8.47 -29.40
N SER A 2 -22.64 -7.25 -29.95
CA SER A 2 -22.26 -5.99 -29.25
C SER A 2 -23.44 -5.13 -28.76
N PHE A 3 -24.68 -5.52 -29.05
CA PHE A 3 -25.88 -4.69 -28.80
C PHE A 3 -26.36 -4.67 -27.32
N SER A 4 -25.97 -5.62 -26.47
CA SER A 4 -26.51 -5.71 -25.09
C SER A 4 -25.89 -4.69 -24.12
N LEU A 5 -24.58 -4.44 -24.21
CA LEU A 5 -23.86 -3.57 -23.28
C LEU A 5 -24.21 -2.09 -23.44
N GLN A 6 -24.51 -1.64 -24.66
CA GLN A 6 -24.89 -0.24 -24.90
C GLN A 6 -26.29 0.06 -24.37
N ARG A 7 -27.24 -0.87 -24.54
CA ARG A 7 -28.60 -0.76 -23.97
C ARG A 7 -28.58 -0.77 -22.44
N LEU A 8 -27.79 -1.65 -21.83
CA LEU A 8 -27.60 -1.69 -20.38
C LEU A 8 -27.02 -0.39 -19.82
N ARG A 9 -26.04 0.20 -20.52
CA ARG A 9 -25.44 1.50 -20.14
C ARG A 9 -26.44 2.64 -20.27
N ALA A 10 -27.22 2.69 -21.33
CA ALA A 10 -28.23 3.73 -21.53
C ALA A 10 -29.35 3.64 -20.47
N TRP A 11 -29.83 2.43 -20.20
CA TRP A 11 -30.80 2.16 -19.14
C TRP A 11 -30.25 2.56 -17.75
N TRP A 12 -29.01 2.19 -17.42
CA TRP A 12 -28.40 2.56 -16.14
C TRP A 12 -28.25 4.07 -15.96
N ARG A 13 -27.90 4.81 -17.03
CA ARG A 13 -27.85 6.28 -17.01
C ARG A 13 -29.23 6.89 -16.78
N ALA A 14 -30.25 6.41 -17.50
CA ALA A 14 -31.63 6.86 -17.33
C ALA A 14 -32.16 6.55 -15.92
N PHE A 15 -31.88 5.37 -15.39
CA PHE A 15 -32.22 4.96 -14.04
C PHE A 15 -31.54 5.84 -12.98
N ARG A 16 -30.22 6.04 -13.06
CA ARG A 16 -29.47 6.96 -12.19
C ARG A 16 -29.96 8.41 -12.26
N ALA A 17 -30.43 8.86 -13.43
CA ALA A 17 -30.96 10.21 -13.64
C ALA A 17 -32.42 10.37 -13.14
N SER A 18 -33.14 9.28 -12.88
CA SER A 18 -34.50 9.33 -12.33
C SER A 18 -34.52 9.66 -10.82
N ARG A 19 -35.57 10.33 -10.33
CA ARG A 19 -35.75 10.59 -8.88
C ARG A 19 -35.83 9.28 -8.08
N ARG A 20 -36.49 8.25 -8.62
CA ARG A 20 -36.63 6.93 -7.99
C ARG A 20 -35.30 6.17 -7.94
N GLY A 21 -34.54 6.15 -9.03
CA GLY A 21 -33.22 5.51 -9.06
C GLY A 21 -32.19 6.19 -8.16
N ARG A 22 -32.19 7.52 -8.05
CA ARG A 22 -31.37 8.22 -7.04
C ARG A 22 -31.72 7.87 -5.60
N ARG A 23 -33.01 7.67 -5.29
CA ARG A 23 -33.47 7.25 -3.96
C ARG A 23 -33.11 5.79 -3.70
N ALA A 24 -33.34 4.90 -4.67
CA ALA A 24 -32.99 3.49 -4.59
C ALA A 24 -31.48 3.27 -4.40
N ILE A 25 -30.62 3.98 -5.14
CA ILE A 25 -29.16 3.90 -4.98
C ILE A 25 -28.73 4.43 -3.60
N ARG A 26 -29.34 5.52 -3.12
CA ARG A 26 -29.06 6.05 -1.77
C ARG A 26 -29.49 5.07 -0.69
N ALA A 27 -30.70 4.52 -0.80
CA ALA A 27 -31.21 3.51 0.14
C ALA A 27 -30.36 2.24 0.12
N GLY A 28 -29.98 1.73 -1.06
CA GLY A 28 -29.11 0.57 -1.19
C GLY A 28 -27.72 0.80 -0.60
N ARG A 29 -27.13 1.98 -0.80
CA ARG A 29 -25.87 2.36 -0.14
C ARG A 29 -26.02 2.46 1.38
N ALA A 30 -27.09 3.08 1.87
CA ALA A 30 -27.35 3.21 3.29
C ALA A 30 -27.59 1.83 3.93
N ALA A 31 -28.34 0.94 3.28
CA ALA A 31 -28.57 -0.42 3.73
C ALA A 31 -27.28 -1.24 3.75
N LEU A 32 -26.43 -1.13 2.73
CA LEU A 32 -25.11 -1.79 2.71
C LEU A 32 -24.22 -1.29 3.85
N LEU A 33 -24.13 0.03 4.05
CA LEU A 33 -23.39 0.62 5.16
C LEU A 33 -23.94 0.14 6.51
N ALA A 34 -25.26 0.16 6.69
CA ALA A 34 -25.92 -0.30 7.90
C ALA A 34 -25.66 -1.80 8.15
N ALA A 35 -25.69 -2.63 7.11
CA ALA A 35 -25.38 -4.05 7.21
C ALA A 35 -23.91 -4.31 7.58
N VAL A 36 -22.97 -3.57 6.98
CA VAL A 36 -21.54 -3.65 7.34
C VAL A 36 -21.30 -3.21 8.78
N VAL A 37 -21.92 -2.10 9.21
CA VAL A 37 -21.84 -1.62 10.60
C VAL A 37 -22.46 -2.62 11.56
N ALA A 38 -23.66 -3.13 11.27
CA ALA A 38 -24.32 -4.14 12.10
C ALA A 38 -23.51 -5.43 12.20
N TYR A 39 -22.89 -5.85 11.09
CA TYR A 39 -21.97 -6.99 11.08
C TYR A 39 -20.76 -6.76 11.98
N PHE A 40 -20.11 -5.59 11.91
CA PHE A 40 -19.02 -5.25 12.82
C PHE A 40 -19.47 -5.20 14.28
N LEU A 41 -20.60 -4.56 14.59
CA LEU A 41 -21.17 -4.52 15.94
C LEU A 41 -21.45 -5.93 16.48
N TYR A 42 -21.98 -6.82 15.64
CA TYR A 42 -22.20 -8.22 15.99
C TYR A 42 -20.88 -8.95 16.26
N ARG A 43 -19.89 -8.83 15.37
CA ARG A 43 -18.57 -9.46 15.56
C ARG A 43 -17.86 -8.93 16.82
N PHE A 44 -17.97 -7.64 17.12
CA PHE A 44 -17.42 -7.07 18.35
C PHE A 44 -18.18 -7.52 19.60
N SER A 45 -19.50 -7.75 19.51
CA SER A 45 -20.25 -8.33 20.64
C SER A 45 -19.84 -9.76 20.98
N GLN A 46 -19.38 -10.54 19.98
CA GLN A 46 -18.85 -11.90 20.22
C GLN A 46 -17.50 -11.90 20.94
N ILE A 47 -16.67 -10.88 20.71
CA ILE A 47 -15.38 -10.67 21.40
C ILE A 47 -15.61 -10.04 22.79
N GLY A 48 -16.65 -9.22 22.93
CA GLY A 48 -16.96 -8.46 24.14
C GLY A 48 -16.32 -7.07 24.11
N TRP A 49 -17.15 -6.03 24.17
CA TRP A 49 -16.72 -4.63 24.09
C TRP A 49 -15.68 -4.23 25.14
N ALA A 50 -15.79 -4.79 26.35
CA ALA A 50 -14.82 -4.55 27.41
C ALA A 50 -13.44 -5.17 27.09
N GLN A 51 -13.40 -6.31 26.39
CA GLN A 51 -12.13 -6.92 25.97
C GLN A 51 -11.48 -6.10 24.86
N VAL A 52 -12.27 -5.62 23.89
CA VAL A 52 -11.78 -4.72 22.83
C VAL A 52 -11.21 -3.43 23.43
N TRP A 53 -11.92 -2.81 24.37
CA TRP A 53 -11.46 -1.57 25.01
C TRP A 53 -10.16 -1.78 25.80
N ARG A 54 -10.06 -2.89 26.56
CA ARG A 54 -8.84 -3.22 27.31
C ARG A 54 -7.67 -3.66 26.42
N ALA A 55 -7.93 -4.07 25.19
CA ALA A 55 -6.90 -4.45 24.22
C ALA A 55 -6.30 -3.25 23.48
N LEU A 56 -6.87 -2.04 23.61
CA LEU A 56 -6.31 -0.84 23.00
C LEU A 56 -5.02 -0.44 23.72
N PRO A 57 -3.95 -0.08 22.99
CA PRO A 57 -2.73 0.41 23.61
C PRO A 57 -2.97 1.68 24.44
N GLU A 58 -2.59 1.65 25.72
CA GLU A 58 -2.77 2.80 26.62
C GLU A 58 -1.79 3.94 26.32
N GLN A 59 -0.68 3.65 25.63
CA GLN A 59 0.40 4.61 25.40
C GLN A 59 0.06 5.60 24.26
N PRO A 60 0.01 6.93 24.52
CA PRO A 60 -0.33 7.92 23.49
C PRO A 60 0.62 7.93 22.28
N LEU A 61 1.89 7.58 22.49
CA LEU A 61 2.91 7.53 21.44
C LEU A 61 2.56 6.51 20.35
N TYR A 62 1.86 5.42 20.69
CA TYR A 62 1.36 4.44 19.72
C TYR A 62 0.51 5.10 18.63
N TYR A 63 -0.41 5.98 19.04
CA TYR A 63 -1.31 6.68 18.12
C TYR A 63 -0.62 7.80 17.34
N ALA A 64 0.39 8.45 17.93
CA ALA A 64 1.22 9.41 17.21
C ALA A 64 2.00 8.73 16.08
N ILE A 65 2.63 7.58 16.36
CA ILE A 65 3.35 6.78 15.36
C ILE A 65 2.38 6.30 14.27
N LEU A 66 1.20 5.81 14.66
CA LEU A 66 0.13 5.43 13.72
C LEU A 66 -0.23 6.58 12.77
N GLY A 67 -0.40 7.80 13.30
CA GLY A 67 -0.66 9.00 12.50
C GLY A 67 0.48 9.32 11.53
N VAL A 68 1.74 9.23 11.97
CA VAL A 68 2.91 9.43 11.10
C VAL A 68 2.94 8.39 9.98
N MET A 69 2.73 7.11 10.31
CA MET A 69 2.69 6.02 9.31
C MET A 69 1.58 6.23 8.28
N TYR A 70 0.40 6.71 8.72
CA TYR A 70 -0.71 7.03 7.82
C TYR A 70 -0.34 8.14 6.81
N VAL A 71 0.33 9.20 7.26
CA VAL A 71 0.68 10.37 6.45
C VAL A 71 1.92 10.14 5.57
N LEU A 72 2.82 9.24 5.99
CA LEU A 72 4.04 8.90 5.25
C LEU A 72 3.75 8.49 3.79
N TYR A 73 2.64 7.77 3.59
CA TYR A 73 2.21 7.30 2.28
C TYR A 73 1.81 8.42 1.31
N PRO A 74 0.81 9.25 1.61
CA PRO A 74 0.37 10.33 0.73
C PRO A 74 1.44 11.43 0.57
N VAL A 75 2.27 11.68 1.58
CA VAL A 75 3.39 12.63 1.47
C VAL A 75 4.43 12.17 0.45
N GLY A 76 4.82 10.89 0.48
CA GLY A 76 5.75 10.34 -0.51
C GLY A 76 5.24 10.51 -1.95
N ASP A 77 3.97 10.18 -2.19
CA ASP A 77 3.34 10.39 -3.51
C ASP A 77 3.31 11.88 -3.89
N ALA A 78 2.96 12.77 -2.96
CA ALA A 78 2.92 14.20 -3.21
C ALA A 78 4.30 14.78 -3.58
N VAL A 79 5.37 14.30 -2.91
CA VAL A 79 6.75 14.67 -3.22
C VAL A 79 7.14 14.20 -4.62
N VAL A 80 6.86 12.93 -4.95
CA VAL A 80 7.17 12.38 -6.29
C VAL A 80 6.46 13.19 -7.37
N TYR A 81 5.12 13.27 -7.32
CA TYR A 81 4.36 13.91 -8.39
C TYR A 81 4.60 15.43 -8.45
N GLY A 82 4.73 16.09 -7.29
CA GLY A 82 5.01 17.51 -7.21
C GLY A 82 6.40 17.93 -7.69
N ARG A 83 7.32 16.98 -7.91
CA ARG A 83 8.67 17.24 -8.44
C ARG A 83 8.89 16.67 -9.83
N VAL A 84 8.22 15.57 -10.18
CA VAL A 84 8.32 14.97 -11.52
C VAL A 84 7.44 15.70 -12.53
N TRP A 85 6.27 16.17 -12.13
CA TRP A 85 5.42 16.96 -13.01
C TRP A 85 5.81 18.44 -13.00
N ARG A 86 6.40 18.90 -14.10
CA ARG A 86 6.50 20.33 -14.45
C ARG A 86 5.16 21.04 -14.24
N GLY A 87 5.17 22.13 -13.47
CA GLY A 87 4.00 22.94 -13.14
C GLY A 87 3.15 22.41 -11.98
N ALA A 88 3.47 21.24 -11.41
CA ALA A 88 2.87 20.79 -10.16
C ALA A 88 3.70 21.24 -8.95
N SER A 89 3.08 21.25 -7.78
CA SER A 89 3.76 21.49 -6.50
C SER A 89 3.43 20.38 -5.51
N VAL A 90 4.34 20.13 -4.56
CA VAL A 90 4.13 19.11 -3.52
C VAL A 90 2.86 19.41 -2.71
N GLN A 91 2.67 20.69 -2.33
CA GLN A 91 1.48 21.14 -1.60
C GLN A 91 0.19 20.95 -2.43
N GLY A 92 0.24 21.22 -3.73
CA GLY A 92 -0.91 21.04 -4.63
C GLY A 92 -1.29 19.56 -4.82
N CYS A 93 -0.29 18.67 -4.84
CA CYS A 93 -0.50 17.23 -4.95
C CYS A 93 -0.99 16.57 -3.66
N LEU A 94 -0.67 17.14 -2.49
CA LEU A 94 -0.90 16.49 -1.19
C LEU A 94 -2.37 16.11 -0.95
N PRO A 95 -3.38 17.00 -1.11
CA PRO A 95 -4.78 16.62 -0.92
C PRO A 95 -5.26 15.52 -1.88
N ALA A 96 -4.72 15.51 -3.10
CA ALA A 96 -5.05 14.49 -4.09
C ALA A 96 -4.41 13.13 -3.74
N SER A 97 -3.19 13.12 -3.19
CA SER A 97 -2.53 11.91 -2.69
C SER A 97 -3.25 11.30 -1.49
N PHE A 98 -3.79 12.10 -0.57
CA PHE A 98 -4.63 11.60 0.52
C PHE A 98 -5.90 10.92 0.01
N ARG A 99 -6.63 11.57 -0.90
CA ARG A 99 -7.82 10.98 -1.52
C ARG A 99 -7.48 9.71 -2.30
N LYS A 100 -6.36 9.70 -3.03
CA LYS A 100 -5.85 8.51 -3.71
C LYS A 100 -5.67 7.34 -2.73
N ARG A 101 -5.03 7.58 -1.57
CA ARG A 101 -4.83 6.55 -0.52
C ARG A 101 -6.17 6.00 0.00
N ILE A 102 -7.08 6.89 0.38
CA ILE A 102 -8.42 6.52 0.89
C ILE A 102 -9.17 5.65 -0.14
N LEU A 103 -9.17 6.03 -1.42
CA LEU A 103 -9.84 5.26 -2.46
C LEU A 103 -9.21 3.87 -2.66
N ASN A 104 -7.88 3.78 -2.57
CA ASN A 104 -7.17 2.51 -2.71
C ASN A 104 -7.36 1.58 -1.50
N GLN A 105 -7.53 2.12 -0.30
CA GLN A 105 -7.77 1.32 0.91
C GLN A 105 -9.24 0.94 1.09
N ASP A 106 -10.17 1.87 0.84
CA ASP A 106 -11.56 1.74 1.33
C ASP A 106 -12.58 1.35 0.24
N LEU A 107 -12.23 1.41 -1.06
CA LEU A 107 -13.17 1.14 -2.14
C LEU A 107 -12.77 -0.04 -3.03
N LEU A 108 -11.73 0.15 -3.83
CA LEU A 108 -11.26 -0.84 -4.79
C LEU A 108 -9.80 -0.54 -5.10
N SER A 109 -8.95 -1.57 -5.03
CA SER A 109 -7.56 -1.45 -5.48
C SER A 109 -7.51 -0.84 -6.88
N PHE A 110 -6.62 0.13 -7.11
CA PHE A 110 -6.48 0.92 -8.33
C PHE A 110 -7.51 2.04 -8.58
N SER A 111 -8.57 2.17 -7.76
CA SER A 111 -9.54 3.26 -7.94
C SER A 111 -8.95 4.64 -7.63
N GLY A 112 -7.98 4.71 -6.72
CA GLY A 112 -7.22 5.90 -6.39
C GLY A 112 -6.39 6.39 -7.58
N GLU A 113 -5.78 5.49 -8.36
CA GLU A 113 -5.00 5.82 -9.54
C GLU A 113 -5.86 6.45 -10.63
N VAL A 114 -7.08 5.92 -10.84
CA VAL A 114 -8.04 6.48 -11.80
C VAL A 114 -8.48 7.88 -11.37
N TYR A 115 -8.83 8.05 -10.10
CA TYR A 115 -9.14 9.35 -9.53
C TYR A 115 -7.97 10.34 -9.68
N PHE A 116 -6.76 9.90 -9.34
CA PHE A 116 -5.58 10.75 -9.35
C PHE A 116 -5.21 11.19 -10.77
N TYR A 117 -5.38 10.31 -11.75
CA TYR A 117 -5.22 10.65 -13.17
C TYR A 117 -6.25 11.69 -13.64
N ASP A 118 -7.53 11.51 -13.32
CA ASP A 118 -8.58 12.48 -13.66
C ASP A 118 -8.34 13.85 -12.98
N TRP A 119 -7.94 13.83 -11.71
CA TRP A 119 -7.53 15.04 -11.00
C TRP A 119 -6.34 15.73 -11.67
N ALA A 120 -5.28 14.99 -12.00
CA ALA A 120 -4.06 15.53 -12.59
C ALA A 120 -4.34 16.16 -13.97
N ARG A 121 -5.17 15.54 -14.80
CA ARG A 121 -5.57 16.07 -16.12
C ARG A 121 -6.22 17.45 -16.05
N ARG A 122 -6.87 17.79 -14.94
CA ARG A 122 -7.58 19.06 -14.75
C ARG A 122 -6.73 20.15 -14.10
N ARG A 123 -5.62 19.78 -13.45
CA ARG A 123 -4.85 20.67 -12.56
C ARG A 123 -3.38 20.80 -12.90
N VAL A 124 -2.81 19.82 -13.60
CA VAL A 124 -1.40 19.82 -13.97
C VAL A 124 -1.30 20.21 -15.46
N PRO A 125 -0.51 21.25 -15.81
CA PRO A 125 -0.41 21.75 -17.18
C PRO A 125 0.49 20.84 -18.02
N GLN A 126 0.10 19.57 -18.20
CA GLN A 126 0.81 18.59 -19.00
C GLN A 126 -0.12 17.71 -19.83
N PRO A 127 0.36 17.17 -20.96
CA PRO A 127 -0.41 16.22 -21.75
C PRO A 127 -0.81 14.99 -20.93
N GLY A 128 -2.06 14.53 -21.07
CA GLY A 128 -2.57 13.36 -20.35
C GLY A 128 -1.71 12.10 -20.53
N GLY A 129 -1.13 11.89 -21.72
CA GLY A 129 -0.23 10.77 -21.98
C GLY A 129 1.08 10.81 -21.17
N VAL A 130 1.57 11.99 -20.77
CA VAL A 130 2.72 12.12 -19.86
C VAL A 130 2.28 11.77 -18.44
N LEU A 131 1.16 12.33 -17.98
CA LEU A 131 0.61 12.08 -16.63
C LEU A 131 0.36 10.59 -16.39
N TRP A 132 -0.29 9.91 -17.34
CA TRP A 132 -0.55 8.48 -17.25
C TRP A 132 0.73 7.64 -17.19
N ARG A 133 1.71 7.93 -18.07
CA ARG A 133 3.00 7.23 -18.07
C ARG A 133 3.73 7.41 -16.74
N THR A 134 3.74 8.61 -16.16
CA THR A 134 4.31 8.85 -14.83
C THR A 134 3.60 8.06 -13.75
N ILE A 135 2.26 7.99 -13.77
CA ILE A 135 1.49 7.20 -12.78
C ILE A 135 1.83 5.72 -12.91
N LYS A 136 1.82 5.18 -14.12
CA LYS A 136 2.19 3.79 -14.42
C LYS A 136 3.62 3.48 -13.98
N ASP A 137 4.59 4.32 -14.32
CA ASP A 137 5.98 4.13 -13.92
C ASP A 137 6.14 4.18 -12.41
N ASN A 138 5.44 5.09 -11.73
CA ASN A 138 5.44 5.17 -10.27
C ASN A 138 4.87 3.90 -9.61
N LEU A 139 3.84 3.28 -10.19
CA LEU A 139 3.32 1.99 -9.72
C LEU A 139 4.38 0.89 -9.84
N ILE A 140 5.06 0.81 -10.99
CA ILE A 140 6.14 -0.17 -11.22
C ILE A 140 7.26 0.02 -10.20
N VAL A 141 7.73 1.26 -10.02
CA VAL A 141 8.81 1.57 -9.06
C VAL A 141 8.38 1.22 -7.63
N THR A 142 7.16 1.57 -7.22
CA THR A 142 6.64 1.25 -5.88
C THR A 142 6.62 -0.26 -5.65
N SER A 143 6.19 -1.05 -6.64
CA SER A 143 6.20 -2.53 -6.56
C SER A 143 7.62 -3.09 -6.41
N VAL A 144 8.56 -2.61 -7.23
CA VAL A 144 9.97 -3.04 -7.17
C VAL A 144 10.58 -2.72 -5.81
N VAL A 145 10.40 -1.49 -5.32
CA VAL A 145 10.94 -1.08 -4.03
C VAL A 145 10.29 -1.87 -2.89
N SER A 146 8.97 -2.07 -2.92
CA SER A 146 8.25 -2.86 -1.90
C SER A 146 8.75 -4.30 -1.82
N ILE A 147 8.97 -4.95 -2.98
CA ILE A 147 9.54 -6.30 -3.04
C ILE A 147 10.99 -6.28 -2.54
N GLY A 148 11.81 -5.33 -3.00
CA GLY A 148 13.20 -5.19 -2.57
C GLY A 148 13.35 -4.99 -1.06
N THR A 149 12.55 -4.10 -0.46
CA THR A 149 12.53 -3.88 0.99
C THR A 149 12.10 -5.13 1.74
N ALA A 150 11.05 -5.83 1.27
CA ALA A 150 10.60 -7.08 1.86
C ALA A 150 11.69 -8.16 1.84
N SER A 151 12.34 -8.36 0.70
CA SER A 151 13.44 -9.31 0.55
C SER A 151 14.65 -8.95 1.41
N LEU A 152 14.97 -7.64 1.53
CA LEU A 152 16.04 -7.17 2.41
C LEU A 152 15.74 -7.48 3.88
N ILE A 153 14.51 -7.23 4.34
CA ILE A 153 14.08 -7.57 5.71
C ILE A 153 14.22 -9.07 5.95
N LEU A 154 13.78 -9.90 5.00
CA LEU A 154 13.91 -11.34 5.11
C LEU A 154 15.38 -11.78 5.16
N ALA A 155 16.23 -11.24 4.29
CA ALA A 155 17.66 -11.54 4.27
C ALA A 155 18.36 -11.15 5.59
N VAL A 156 18.09 -9.94 6.10
CA VAL A 156 18.65 -9.47 7.38
C VAL A 156 18.15 -10.35 8.54
N SER A 157 16.87 -10.69 8.57
CA SER A 157 16.31 -11.55 9.62
C SER A 157 16.92 -12.95 9.59
N LEU A 158 17.15 -13.50 8.39
CA LEU A 158 17.87 -14.77 8.22
C LEU A 158 19.33 -14.71 8.67
N LEU A 159 19.94 -13.55 8.89
CA LEU A 159 21.29 -13.42 9.46
C LEU A 159 21.26 -13.26 10.99
N VAL A 160 20.22 -12.61 11.52
CA VAL A 160 20.12 -12.24 12.95
C VAL A 160 19.41 -13.31 13.80
N VAL A 161 18.48 -14.08 13.23
CA VAL A 161 17.73 -15.13 13.96
C VAL A 161 18.69 -16.28 14.31
N PRO A 162 18.65 -16.80 15.56
CA PRO A 162 19.61 -17.78 16.00
C PRO A 162 19.27 -19.15 15.38
N ALA A 163 20.31 -19.98 15.22
CA ALA A 163 20.21 -21.19 14.42
C ALA A 163 19.33 -22.27 15.07
N ASP A 164 19.11 -22.19 16.38
CA ASP A 164 18.23 -23.05 17.17
C ASP A 164 16.76 -22.96 16.75
N LEU A 165 16.24 -21.75 16.49
CA LEU A 165 14.89 -21.53 15.96
C LEU A 165 14.72 -21.99 14.50
N LEU A 166 15.83 -22.21 13.80
CA LEU A 166 15.91 -22.57 12.39
C LEU A 166 16.60 -23.93 12.21
N GLN A 167 16.53 -24.82 13.21
CA GLN A 167 17.24 -26.11 13.20
C GLN A 167 16.99 -26.94 11.93
N GLU A 168 15.76 -26.95 11.40
CA GLU A 168 15.44 -27.62 10.13
C GLU A 168 16.06 -26.95 8.90
N LEU A 169 16.36 -25.65 8.99
CA LEU A 169 16.93 -24.85 7.91
C LEU A 169 18.45 -24.70 8.01
N GLN A 170 19.12 -25.21 9.06
CA GLN A 170 20.56 -25.00 9.27
C GLN A 170 21.41 -25.49 8.09
N ASN A 171 21.12 -26.68 7.56
CA ASN A 171 21.83 -27.22 6.39
C ASN A 171 21.50 -26.50 5.08
N THR A 172 20.43 -25.71 5.04
CA THR A 172 19.92 -25.08 3.82
C THR A 172 19.94 -23.54 3.90
N ARG A 173 20.34 -22.96 5.03
CA ARG A 173 20.36 -21.50 5.27
C ARG A 173 21.25 -20.80 4.26
N ALA A 174 22.45 -21.33 4.04
CA ALA A 174 23.38 -20.82 3.02
C ALA A 174 22.78 -20.95 1.61
N PHE A 175 22.09 -22.05 1.32
CA PHE A 175 21.41 -22.27 0.04
C PHE A 175 20.25 -21.30 -0.17
N TYR A 176 19.39 -21.07 0.82
CA TYR A 176 18.29 -20.12 0.73
C TYR A 176 18.77 -18.66 0.67
N ALA A 177 19.82 -18.31 1.41
CA ALA A 177 20.45 -17.00 1.31
C ALA A 177 21.05 -16.78 -0.08
N ALA A 178 21.76 -17.78 -0.63
CA ALA A 178 22.31 -17.74 -1.98
C ALA A 178 21.21 -17.69 -3.05
N ALA A 179 20.16 -18.50 -2.93
CA ALA A 179 19.01 -18.48 -3.83
C ALA A 179 18.29 -17.13 -3.79
N GLY A 180 18.07 -16.56 -2.60
CA GLY A 180 17.51 -15.23 -2.41
C GLY A 180 18.37 -14.15 -3.06
N PHE A 181 19.70 -14.21 -2.87
CA PHE A 181 20.65 -13.31 -3.52
C PHE A 181 20.60 -13.42 -5.05
N VAL A 182 20.57 -14.64 -5.60
CA VAL A 182 20.49 -14.88 -7.05
C VAL A 182 19.17 -14.33 -7.61
N VAL A 183 18.04 -14.58 -6.96
CA VAL A 183 16.73 -14.05 -7.38
C VAL A 183 16.74 -12.52 -7.36
N LEU A 184 17.31 -11.91 -6.32
CA LEU A 184 17.46 -10.46 -6.24
C LEU A 184 18.38 -9.90 -7.33
N ALA A 185 19.51 -10.54 -7.58
CA ALA A 185 20.47 -10.14 -8.61
C ALA A 185 19.87 -10.25 -10.02
N LEU A 186 19.17 -11.36 -10.32
CA LEU A 186 18.46 -11.56 -11.58
C LEU A 186 17.31 -10.56 -11.75
N GLY A 187 16.52 -10.34 -10.69
CA GLY A 187 15.44 -9.34 -10.69
C GLY A 187 15.95 -7.93 -10.92
N ALA A 188 17.04 -7.54 -10.25
CA ALA A 188 17.70 -6.26 -10.44
C ALA A 188 18.31 -6.13 -11.85
N GLY A 189 18.98 -7.18 -12.34
CA GLY A 189 19.54 -7.23 -13.69
C GLY A 189 18.46 -7.09 -14.78
N ALA A 190 17.34 -7.79 -14.63
CA ALA A 190 16.19 -7.66 -15.52
C ALA A 190 15.59 -6.24 -15.46
N ALA A 191 15.40 -5.69 -14.26
CA ALA A 191 14.88 -4.33 -14.08
C ALA A 191 15.78 -3.28 -14.77
N VAL A 192 17.11 -3.40 -14.64
CA VAL A 192 18.07 -2.51 -15.30
C VAL A 192 18.07 -2.71 -16.82
N ARG A 193 18.02 -3.96 -17.29
CA ARG A 193 18.04 -4.31 -18.71
C ARG A 193 16.80 -3.86 -19.47
N PHE A 194 15.62 -3.96 -18.84
CA PHE A 194 14.33 -3.63 -19.43
C PHE A 194 13.81 -2.25 -19.02
N ARG A 195 14.59 -1.46 -18.27
CA ARG A 195 14.18 -0.12 -17.80
C ARG A 195 13.65 0.79 -18.89
N ARG A 196 14.25 0.78 -20.09
CA ARG A 196 13.85 1.68 -21.20
C ARG A 196 12.59 1.21 -21.92
N ALA A 197 12.28 -0.09 -21.83
CA ALA A 197 11.04 -0.67 -22.37
C ALA A 197 9.87 -0.50 -21.39
N LEU A 198 10.15 -0.58 -20.08
CA LEU A 198 9.14 -0.55 -19.02
C LEU A 198 8.86 0.86 -18.50
N LEU A 199 9.87 1.75 -18.45
CA LEU A 199 9.77 3.07 -17.86
C LEU A 199 9.95 4.16 -18.93
N SER A 200 9.11 5.18 -18.82
CA SER A 200 9.06 6.37 -19.67
C SER A 200 9.65 7.62 -19.01
N VAL A 201 9.86 7.60 -17.69
CA VAL A 201 10.43 8.73 -16.93
C VAL A 201 11.94 8.90 -17.15
N THR A 202 12.42 10.13 -16.94
CA THR A 202 13.85 10.46 -17.00
C THR A 202 14.64 9.75 -15.88
N PRO A 203 15.96 9.55 -16.02
CA PRO A 203 16.79 8.97 -14.96
C PRO A 203 16.74 9.74 -13.64
N ALA A 204 16.70 11.07 -13.69
CA ALA A 204 16.57 11.91 -12.49
C ALA A 204 15.23 11.70 -11.78
N ALA A 205 14.13 11.63 -12.55
CA ALA A 205 12.81 11.33 -11.99
C ALA A 205 12.74 9.91 -11.42
N LEU A 206 13.38 8.93 -12.06
CA LEU A 206 13.49 7.57 -11.54
C LEU A 206 14.28 7.51 -10.23
N GLY A 207 15.43 8.20 -10.15
CA GLY A 207 16.22 8.28 -8.92
C GLY A 207 15.43 8.90 -7.76
N LEU A 208 14.68 9.97 -8.03
CA LEU A 208 13.77 10.56 -7.06
C LEU A 208 12.69 9.58 -6.60
N MET A 209 12.01 8.90 -7.53
CA MET A 209 10.98 7.90 -7.19
C MET A 209 11.56 6.78 -6.33
N LEU A 210 12.72 6.22 -6.73
CA LEU A 210 13.40 5.17 -5.97
C LEU A 210 13.76 5.64 -4.56
N GLY A 211 14.38 6.82 -4.43
CA GLY A 211 14.79 7.36 -3.14
C GLY A 211 13.61 7.63 -2.21
N VAL A 212 12.54 8.28 -2.71
CA VAL A 212 11.35 8.58 -1.90
C VAL A 212 10.64 7.30 -1.46
N HIS A 213 10.47 6.33 -2.37
CA HIS A 213 9.81 5.08 -2.01
C HIS A 213 10.67 4.24 -1.07
N ALA A 214 11.98 4.14 -1.29
CA ALA A 214 12.87 3.40 -0.40
C ALA A 214 12.87 3.99 1.00
N ALA A 215 12.99 5.33 1.11
CA ALA A 215 12.92 6.02 2.40
C ALA A 215 11.58 5.77 3.10
N ARG A 216 10.46 5.90 2.38
CA ARG A 216 9.11 5.66 2.91
C ARG A 216 8.90 4.22 3.36
N PHE A 217 9.26 3.22 2.56
CA PHE A 217 9.08 1.82 2.93
C PHE A 217 9.95 1.47 4.13
N THR A 218 11.21 1.87 4.15
CA THR A 218 12.11 1.65 5.29
C THR A 218 11.60 2.36 6.54
N ALA A 219 11.24 3.65 6.45
CA ALA A 219 10.70 4.40 7.57
C ALA A 219 9.41 3.78 8.10
N GLY A 220 8.51 3.33 7.23
CA GLY A 220 7.28 2.64 7.65
C GLY A 220 7.57 1.37 8.45
N ARG A 221 8.59 0.59 8.07
CA ARG A 221 8.97 -0.65 8.77
C ARG A 221 9.69 -0.37 10.09
N VAL A 222 10.54 0.66 10.14
CA VAL A 222 11.17 1.11 11.38
C VAL A 222 10.11 1.63 12.36
N LEU A 223 9.21 2.51 11.89
CA LEU A 223 8.10 3.01 12.71
C LEU A 223 7.21 1.88 13.21
N GLN A 224 6.98 0.85 12.40
CA GLN A 224 6.23 -0.32 12.83
C GLN A 224 6.89 -1.04 14.02
N VAL A 225 8.20 -1.26 13.97
CA VAL A 225 8.95 -1.89 15.07
C VAL A 225 8.95 -1.00 16.30
N VAL A 226 9.20 0.30 16.13
CA VAL A 226 9.14 1.27 17.23
C VAL A 226 7.73 1.28 17.85
N GLN A 227 6.68 1.18 17.05
CA GLN A 227 5.31 1.12 17.55
C GLN A 227 5.06 -0.13 18.41
N TRP A 228 5.62 -1.28 18.05
CA TRP A 228 5.51 -2.50 18.85
C TRP A 228 6.32 -2.44 20.13
N GLU A 229 7.55 -1.93 20.05
CA GLU A 229 8.43 -1.72 21.20
C GLU A 229 7.79 -0.82 22.26
N VAL A 230 7.08 0.23 21.81
CA VAL A 230 6.30 1.11 22.70
C VAL A 230 5.26 0.33 23.50
N VAL A 231 4.60 -0.68 22.91
CA VAL A 231 3.53 -1.44 23.57
C VAL A 231 4.07 -2.63 24.38
N VAL A 232 5.16 -3.25 23.93
CA VAL A 232 5.74 -4.46 24.53
C VAL A 232 7.27 -4.31 24.62
N PRO A 233 7.77 -3.48 25.55
CA PRO A 233 9.20 -3.15 25.65
C PRO A 233 10.06 -4.32 26.14
N GLU A 234 9.45 -5.40 26.66
CA GLU A 234 10.19 -6.58 27.12
C GLU A 234 10.64 -7.48 25.97
N ALA A 235 10.09 -7.30 24.77
CA ALA A 235 10.44 -8.09 23.61
C ALA A 235 11.77 -7.63 23.00
N SER A 236 12.58 -8.59 22.55
CA SER A 236 13.86 -8.27 21.90
C SER A 236 13.67 -7.76 20.47
N LEU A 237 14.64 -7.00 19.96
CA LEU A 237 14.69 -6.61 18.54
C LEU A 237 14.61 -7.83 17.60
N GLN A 238 15.19 -8.96 18.01
CA GLN A 238 15.14 -10.21 17.24
C GLN A 238 13.70 -10.73 17.11
N THR A 239 12.91 -10.64 18.18
CA THR A 239 11.47 -10.98 18.17
C THR A 239 10.72 -10.13 17.15
N TRP A 240 11.01 -8.83 17.09
CA TRP A 240 10.39 -7.93 16.11
C TRP A 240 10.81 -8.19 14.67
N LEU A 241 12.07 -8.57 14.44
CA LEU A 241 12.53 -8.98 13.12
C LEU A 241 11.85 -10.27 12.65
N VAL A 242 11.68 -11.26 13.53
CA VAL A 242 10.91 -12.47 13.24
C VAL A 242 9.47 -12.12 12.89
N LEU A 243 8.81 -11.27 13.69
CA LEU A 243 7.44 -10.84 13.43
C LEU A 243 7.32 -10.06 12.11
N LEU A 244 8.24 -9.13 11.84
CA LEU A 244 8.31 -8.43 10.56
C LEU A 244 8.45 -9.39 9.38
N SER A 245 9.33 -10.39 9.48
CA SER A 245 9.51 -11.41 8.45
C SER A 245 8.26 -12.23 8.22
N LEU A 246 7.58 -12.65 9.29
CA LEU A 246 6.31 -13.37 9.20
C LEU A 246 5.26 -12.53 8.49
N LEU A 247 5.08 -11.26 8.88
CA LEU A 247 4.13 -10.34 8.25
C LEU A 247 4.47 -10.09 6.77
N VAL A 248 5.75 -9.95 6.44
CA VAL A 248 6.21 -9.81 5.06
C VAL A 248 5.85 -11.07 4.27
N LEU A 249 6.09 -12.27 4.79
CA LEU A 249 5.75 -13.52 4.10
C LEU A 249 4.24 -13.69 3.93
N THR A 250 3.44 -13.46 4.98
CA THR A 250 1.98 -13.60 4.93
C THR A 250 1.33 -12.60 3.98
N SER A 251 1.85 -11.37 3.90
CA SER A 251 1.36 -10.34 2.98
C SER A 251 1.55 -10.68 1.50
N ARG A 252 2.33 -11.73 1.19
CA ARG A 252 2.60 -12.20 -0.17
C ARG A 252 1.87 -13.50 -0.52
N ILE A 253 1.16 -14.11 0.42
CA ILE A 253 0.34 -15.29 0.16
C ILE A 253 -0.94 -14.83 -0.57
N PRO A 254 -1.14 -15.22 -1.85
CA PRO A 254 -2.38 -14.91 -2.54
C PRO A 254 -3.56 -15.54 -1.79
N PHE A 255 -4.68 -14.83 -1.68
CA PHE A 255 -5.92 -15.23 -1.02
C PHE A 255 -5.96 -15.18 0.52
N VAL A 256 -4.88 -14.76 1.19
CA VAL A 256 -5.00 -14.26 2.57
C VAL A 256 -5.49 -12.82 2.49
N PRO A 257 -6.64 -12.46 3.10
CA PRO A 257 -7.07 -11.06 3.15
C PRO A 257 -5.92 -10.24 3.72
N ALA A 258 -5.46 -9.23 2.97
CA ALA A 258 -4.37 -8.37 3.43
C ALA A 258 -4.74 -7.82 4.80
N SER A 259 -4.12 -8.36 5.85
CA SER A 259 -4.10 -7.79 7.19
C SER A 259 -3.13 -6.62 7.22
N ASP A 260 -3.22 -5.74 6.20
CA ASP A 260 -2.61 -4.41 6.21
C ASP A 260 -3.41 -3.53 7.18
N LEU A 261 -3.40 -3.92 8.46
CA LEU A 261 -3.60 -3.03 9.59
C LEU A 261 -2.31 -2.22 9.72
N VAL A 262 -2.18 -1.18 8.89
CA VAL A 262 -1.43 0.01 9.27
C VAL A 262 -2.42 0.96 9.90
#